data_AF-A0AA96MSK3-F1
#
_entry.id   AF-A0AA96MSK3-F1
#
_cell.length_a   1.000
_cell.length_b   1.000
_cell.length_c   1.000
_cell.angle_alpha   90.00
_cell.angle_beta   90.00
_cell.angle_gamma   90.00
#
_symmetry.space_group_name_H-M   'P 1'
#
loop_
_entity.id
_entity.type
_entity.pdbx_description
1 polymer ?
#
loop_
_entity_poly.entity_id
_entity_poly.type
_entity_poly.pdbx_seq_one_letter_code
_entity_poly.pdbx_strand_id
1 'polypeptide(L)'
;MNIYLSRIFAIVTILFLFSSHITYARPDAPSYAKWGQLAVKTAKEKHPKADIVDYLHIGREDKDHSSIEKFKLWLREDGKEFGLFINIEFDPKSEKVIQINVKKSAT
;
A
#
# COMPACT_ATOMS: atom_id res chain seq x y z
N MET A 1 60.24 9.63 -9.39
CA MET A 1 58.99 10.33 -9.05
C MET A 1 57.71 9.65 -9.60
N ASN A 2 57.77 8.63 -10.48
CA ASN A 2 56.56 8.12 -11.16
C ASN A 2 55.97 6.81 -10.58
N ILE A 3 56.76 6.03 -9.83
CA ILE A 3 56.30 4.74 -9.27
C ILE A 3 55.32 4.94 -8.11
N TYR A 4 55.50 5.97 -7.29
CA TYR A 4 54.60 6.29 -6.17
C TYR A 4 53.25 6.82 -6.66
N LEU A 5 53.24 7.64 -7.73
CA LEU A 5 52.00 8.12 -8.36
C LEU A 5 51.18 6.98 -8.98
N SER A 6 51.84 6.05 -9.67
CA SER A 6 51.20 4.86 -10.26
C SER A 6 50.62 3.93 -9.20
N ARG A 7 51.30 3.76 -8.06
CA ARG A 7 50.79 2.97 -6.92
C ARG A 7 49.56 3.59 -6.24
N ILE A 8 49.54 4.90 -6.07
CA ILE A 8 48.37 5.63 -5.54
C ILE A 8 47.19 5.48 -6.50
N PHE A 9 47.42 5.61 -7.81
CA PHE A 9 46.39 5.40 -8.82
C PHE A 9 45.82 3.97 -8.83
N ALA A 10 46.68 2.96 -8.63
CA ALA A 10 46.23 1.56 -8.51
C ALA A 10 45.38 1.34 -7.25
N ILE A 11 45.75 1.93 -6.10
CA ILE A 11 44.99 1.81 -4.85
C ILE A 11 43.61 2.49 -4.95
N VAL A 12 43.52 3.67 -5.58
CA VAL A 12 42.25 4.37 -5.80
C VAL A 12 41.34 3.59 -6.75
N THR A 13 41.91 3.00 -7.80
CA THR A 13 41.14 2.15 -8.75
C THR A 13 40.58 0.90 -8.05
N ILE A 14 41.37 0.27 -7.17
CA ILE A 14 40.93 -0.89 -6.38
C ILE A 14 39.81 -0.51 -5.40
N LEU A 15 39.90 0.66 -4.74
CA LEU A 15 38.84 1.16 -3.85
C LEU A 15 37.53 1.44 -4.59
N PHE A 16 37.58 1.89 -5.84
CA PHE A 16 36.39 2.08 -6.68
C PHE A 16 35.73 0.76 -7.10
N LEU A 17 36.51 -0.31 -7.29
CA LEU A 17 35.99 -1.64 -7.64
C LEU A 17 35.30 -2.36 -6.47
N PHE A 18 35.53 -1.91 -5.23
CA PHE A 18 34.88 -2.46 -4.03
C PHE A 18 33.64 -1.67 -3.58
N SER A 19 33.14 -0.74 -4.41
CA SER A 19 31.89 -0.03 -4.13
C SER A 19 30.71 -1.00 -4.22
N SER A 20 30.44 -1.67 -3.10
CA SER A 20 29.38 -2.64 -2.94
C SER A 20 28.05 -1.94 -3.17
N HIS A 21 27.30 -2.33 -4.19
CA HIS A 21 25.92 -1.88 -4.36
C HIS A 21 25.08 -2.49 -3.23
N ILE A 22 24.94 -1.77 -2.11
CA ILE A 22 24.00 -2.14 -1.06
C ILE A 22 22.59 -1.93 -1.63
N THR A 23 21.97 -3.01 -2.08
CA THR A 23 20.55 -3.04 -2.45
C THR A 23 19.74 -3.12 -1.16
N TYR A 24 19.23 -1.99 -0.70
CA TYR A 24 18.23 -1.98 0.37
C TYR A 24 16.94 -2.62 -0.16
N ALA A 25 16.62 -3.83 0.32
CA ALA A 25 15.33 -4.44 0.07
C ALA A 25 14.24 -3.51 0.63
N ARG A 26 13.36 -3.00 -0.24
CA ARG A 26 12.18 -2.28 0.23
C ARG A 26 11.29 -3.29 0.94
N PRO A 27 10.75 -2.97 2.14
CA PRO A 27 9.77 -3.84 2.77
C PRO A 27 8.62 -4.07 1.79
N ASP A 28 8.21 -5.33 1.64
CA ASP A 28 7.02 -5.66 0.86
C ASP A 28 5.82 -4.92 1.45
N ALA A 29 4.93 -4.46 0.58
CA ALA A 29 3.70 -3.83 1.03
C ALA A 29 2.90 -4.82 1.90
N PRO A 30 2.21 -4.34 2.95
CA PRO A 30 1.33 -5.20 3.74
C PRO A 30 0.30 -5.90 2.85
N SER A 31 -0.06 -7.14 3.18
CA SER A 31 -0.99 -7.96 2.37
C SER A 31 -2.38 -7.35 2.20
N TYR A 32 -2.80 -6.43 3.09
CA TYR A 32 -4.05 -5.69 2.98
C TYR A 32 -3.99 -4.50 2.01
N ALA A 33 -2.79 -4.02 1.66
CA ALA A 33 -2.61 -2.72 0.98
C ALA A 33 -3.29 -2.66 -0.40
N LYS A 34 -3.25 -3.77 -1.15
CA LYS A 34 -3.98 -3.94 -2.42
C LYS A 34 -5.48 -3.66 -2.25
N TRP A 35 -6.06 -4.21 -1.20
CA TRP A 35 -7.49 -4.09 -0.92
C TRP A 35 -7.85 -2.72 -0.38
N GLY A 36 -6.94 -2.07 0.37
CA GLY A 36 -7.08 -0.68 0.77
C GLY A 36 -7.18 0.28 -0.41
N GLN A 37 -6.34 0.09 -1.45
CA GLN A 37 -6.44 0.87 -2.68
C GLN A 37 -7.79 0.67 -3.39
N LEU A 38 -8.29 -0.56 -3.43
CA LEU A 38 -9.60 -0.86 -4.00
C LEU A 38 -10.73 -0.20 -3.18
N ALA A 39 -10.65 -0.20 -1.84
CA ALA A 39 -11.61 0.46 -0.98
C ALA A 39 -11.65 1.98 -1.23
N VAL A 40 -10.49 2.63 -1.34
CA VAL A 40 -10.37 4.05 -1.71
C VAL A 40 -10.99 4.34 -3.08
N LYS A 41 -10.71 3.49 -4.07
CA LYS A 41 -11.30 3.61 -5.41
C LYS A 41 -12.83 3.48 -5.36
N THR A 42 -13.34 2.46 -4.68
CA THR A 42 -14.79 2.25 -4.53
C THR A 42 -15.47 3.43 -3.82
N ALA A 43 -14.84 4.03 -2.82
CA ALA A 43 -15.37 5.21 -2.15
C ALA A 43 -15.48 6.41 -3.10
N LYS A 44 -14.42 6.68 -3.88
CA LYS A 44 -14.41 7.77 -4.88
C LYS A 44 -15.42 7.55 -6.00
N GLU A 45 -15.63 6.30 -6.44
CA GLU A 45 -16.64 5.98 -7.44
C GLU A 45 -18.07 6.22 -6.93
N LYS A 46 -18.34 5.91 -5.65
CA LYS A 46 -19.65 6.13 -5.03
C LYS A 46 -19.90 7.58 -4.62
N HIS A 47 -18.84 8.31 -4.26
CA HIS A 47 -18.89 9.69 -3.79
C HIS A 47 -17.85 10.54 -4.53
N PRO A 48 -18.07 10.84 -5.83
CA PRO A 48 -17.08 11.49 -6.69
C PRO A 48 -16.76 12.93 -6.29
N LYS A 49 -17.60 13.57 -5.48
CA LYS A 49 -17.38 14.94 -4.97
C LYS A 49 -16.83 14.98 -3.55
N ALA A 50 -16.70 13.82 -2.89
CA ALA A 50 -16.21 13.75 -1.53
C ALA A 50 -14.68 13.64 -1.49
N ASP A 51 -14.09 14.34 -0.53
CA ASP A 51 -12.70 14.12 -0.12
C ASP A 51 -12.63 12.88 0.78
N ILE A 52 -11.53 12.12 0.70
CA ILE A 52 -11.19 11.12 1.70
C ILE A 52 -10.28 11.80 2.73
N VAL A 53 -10.79 11.98 3.94
CA VAL A 53 -10.09 12.65 5.05
C VAL A 53 -9.20 11.69 5.80
N ASP A 54 -9.67 10.47 6.02
CA ASP A 54 -8.93 9.43 6.72
C ASP A 54 -9.31 8.03 6.23
N TYR A 55 -8.45 7.06 6.54
CA TYR A 55 -8.60 5.66 6.18
C TYR A 55 -8.04 4.77 7.30
N LEU A 56 -8.85 3.80 7.71
CA LEU A 56 -8.49 2.80 8.69
C LEU A 56 -8.67 1.40 8.11
N HIS A 57 -7.62 0.59 8.18
CA HIS A 57 -7.72 -0.87 8.05
C HIS A 57 -8.22 -1.44 9.37
N ILE A 58 -9.42 -2.03 9.35
CA ILE A 58 -10.05 -2.61 10.54
C ILE A 58 -9.47 -4.00 10.80
N GLY A 59 -9.23 -4.77 9.73
CA GLY A 59 -8.67 -6.11 9.80
C GLY A 59 -9.21 -7.04 8.73
N ARG A 60 -8.72 -8.29 8.79
CA ARG A 60 -9.13 -9.39 7.93
C ARG A 60 -10.02 -10.37 8.68
N GLU A 61 -11.01 -10.92 8.00
CA GLU A 61 -11.79 -12.08 8.42
C GLU A 61 -11.63 -13.18 7.37
N ASP A 62 -11.09 -14.33 7.76
CA ASP A 62 -10.97 -15.50 6.88
C ASP A 62 -12.20 -16.41 7.02
N LYS A 63 -12.71 -16.89 5.89
CA LYS A 63 -13.78 -17.88 5.77
C LYS A 63 -13.23 -19.15 5.10
N ASP A 64 -14.07 -20.18 4.97
CA ASP A 64 -13.68 -21.47 4.39
C ASP A 64 -13.10 -21.38 2.96
N HIS A 65 -13.63 -20.47 2.13
CA HIS A 65 -13.28 -20.35 0.71
C HIS A 65 -12.98 -18.92 0.25
N SER A 66 -13.00 -17.96 1.17
CA SER A 66 -12.80 -16.54 0.88
C SER A 66 -12.21 -15.81 2.08
N SER A 67 -11.68 -14.63 1.85
CA SER A 67 -11.26 -13.71 2.90
C SER A 67 -11.96 -12.37 2.71
N ILE A 68 -12.25 -11.67 3.80
CA ILE A 68 -12.80 -10.32 3.80
C ILE A 68 -11.77 -9.37 4.40
N GLU A 69 -11.38 -8.35 3.64
CA GLU A 69 -10.69 -7.18 4.18
C GLU A 69 -11.68 -6.07 4.49
N LYS A 70 -11.58 -5.51 5.70
CA LYS A 70 -12.53 -4.52 6.22
C LYS A 70 -11.84 -3.18 6.42
N PHE A 71 -12.47 -2.12 5.93
CA PHE A 71 -11.97 -0.76 5.99
C PHE A 71 -13.05 0.19 6.49
N LYS A 72 -12.62 1.25 7.19
CA LYS A 72 -13.44 2.44 7.44
C LYS A 72 -12.76 3.63 6.79
N LEU A 73 -13.46 4.29 5.88
CA LEU A 73 -13.01 5.54 5.29
C LEU A 73 -13.83 6.68 5.89
N TRP A 74 -13.17 7.80 6.18
CA TRP A 74 -13.82 9.04 6.58
C TRP A 74 -13.88 9.95 5.37
N LEU A 75 -15.09 10.27 4.93
CA LEU A 75 -15.34 11.11 3.76
C LEU A 75 -15.86 12.47 4.20
N ARG A 76 -15.57 13.50 3.40
CA ARG A 76 -16.12 14.84 3.57
C ARG A 76 -16.72 15.32 2.25
N GLU A 77 -17.99 15.66 2.25
CA GLU A 77 -18.73 16.14 1.08
C GLU A 77 -19.61 17.33 1.52
N ASP A 78 -19.53 18.45 0.81
CA ASP A 78 -20.27 19.69 1.12
C ASP A 78 -20.15 20.13 2.59
N GLY A 79 -18.93 20.00 3.15
CA GLY A 79 -18.62 20.38 4.54
C GLY A 79 -19.14 19.41 5.61
N LYS A 80 -19.73 18.27 5.23
CA LYS A 80 -20.20 17.23 6.15
C LYS A 80 -19.32 16.01 6.09
N GLU A 81 -18.92 15.52 7.27
CA GLU A 81 -18.14 14.29 7.39
C GLU A 81 -19.00 13.09 7.72
N PHE A 82 -18.67 11.94 7.11
CA PHE A 82 -19.33 10.67 7.39
C PHE A 82 -18.38 9.49 7.19
N GLY A 83 -18.63 8.42 7.94
CA GLY A 83 -17.91 7.17 7.79
C GLY A 83 -18.51 6.29 6.69
N LEU A 84 -17.64 5.56 5.99
CA LEU A 84 -17.99 4.55 5.01
C LEU A 84 -17.25 3.25 5.34
N PHE A 85 -18.00 2.23 5.75
CA PHE A 85 -17.47 0.87 5.90
C PHE A 85 -17.45 0.19 4.55
N ILE A 86 -16.29 -0.38 4.21
CA ILE A 86 -16.08 -1.12 2.96
C ILE A 86 -15.50 -2.49 3.31
N ASN A 87 -16.24 -3.54 2.96
CA ASN A 87 -15.81 -4.92 3.12
C ASN A 87 -15.60 -5.53 1.74
N ILE A 88 -14.38 -5.97 1.47
CA ILE A 88 -14.00 -6.58 0.19
C ILE A 88 -13.78 -8.06 0.43
N GLU A 89 -14.66 -8.89 -0.11
CA GLU A 89 -14.52 -10.34 -0.10
C GLU A 89 -13.83 -10.78 -1.38
N PHE A 90 -12.83 -11.65 -1.24
CA PHE A 90 -12.04 -12.16 -2.35
C PHE A 90 -11.63 -13.61 -2.12
N ASP A 91 -11.32 -14.30 -3.21
CA ASP A 91 -10.68 -15.61 -3.18
C ASP A 91 -9.19 -15.44 -2.84
N PRO A 92 -8.66 -16.01 -1.74
CA PRO A 92 -7.29 -15.76 -1.30
C PRO A 92 -6.22 -16.42 -2.17
N LYS A 93 -6.59 -17.34 -3.08
CA LYS A 93 -5.65 -18.03 -3.98
C LYS A 93 -5.49 -17.31 -5.31
N SER A 94 -6.60 -16.84 -5.87
CA SER A 94 -6.66 -16.17 -7.17
C SER A 94 -6.75 -14.65 -7.06
N GLU A 95 -6.96 -14.14 -5.85
CA GLU A 95 -7.16 -12.73 -5.53
C GLU A 95 -8.30 -12.08 -6.34
N LYS A 96 -9.27 -12.88 -6.79
CA LYS A 96 -10.45 -12.40 -7.48
C LYS A 96 -11.43 -11.85 -6.47
N VAL A 97 -11.93 -10.64 -6.73
CA VAL A 97 -13.01 -10.04 -5.93
C VAL A 97 -14.28 -10.86 -6.14
N ILE A 98 -14.87 -11.29 -5.03
CA ILE A 98 -16.15 -11.99 -4.99
C ILE A 98 -17.28 -10.97 -4.80
N GLN A 99 -17.14 -10.08 -3.80
CA GLN A 99 -18.11 -9.03 -3.53
C GLN A 99 -17.49 -7.83 -2.81
N ILE A 100 -18.09 -6.65 -3.00
CA ILE A 100 -17.74 -5.43 -2.26
C ILE A 100 -19.02 -4.89 -1.60
N ASN A 101 -19.05 -4.91 -0.29
CA ASN A 101 -20.15 -4.38 0.51
C ASN A 101 -19.78 -3.00 1.05
N VAL A 102 -20.68 -2.03 0.86
CA VAL A 102 -20.46 -0.64 1.28
C VAL A 102 -21.61 -0.20 2.16
N LYS A 103 -21.30 0.31 3.35
CA LYS A 103 -22.29 0.80 4.32
C LYS A 103 -21.86 2.15 4.89
N LYS A 104 -22.72 3.16 4.71
CA LYS A 104 -22.55 4.46 5.36
C LYS A 104 -22.80 4.32 6.86
N SER A 105 -21.95 4.94 7.68
CA SER A 105 -22.25 5.17 9.10
C SER A 105 -22.58 6.65 9.28
N ALA A 106 -23.72 6.95 9.88
CA ALA A 106 -23.97 8.27 10.41
C ALA A 106 -23.00 8.52 11.58
N THR A 107 -22.45 9.73 11.62
CA THR A 107 -21.66 10.23 12.75
C THR A 107 -22.60 10.56 13.91
#